data_AF-A0A2V8J6E9-F1
#
_entry.id   AF-A0A2V8J6E9-F1
#
_cell.length_a   1.000
_cell.length_b   1.000
_cell.length_c   1.000
_cell.angle_alpha   90.00
_cell.angle_beta   90.00
_cell.angle_gamma   90.00
#
_symmetry.space_group_name_H-M   'P 1'
#
loop_
_entity.id
_entity.type
_entity.pdbx_description
1 polymer ?
#
loop_
_entity_poly.entity_id
_entity_poly.type
_entity_poly.pdbx_seq_one_letter_code
_entity_poly.pdbx_strand_id
1 'polypeptide(L)' 'TLAQRIKVPAKTVTSVAFGGPDMCDLYAVTANNDQRELKGTVFRTRSEIPGLPVPKARF' A
#
# COMPACT_ATOMS: atom_id res chain seq x y z
N THR A 1 4.99 20.63 0.11
CA THR A 1 3.64 20.67 0.72
C THR A 1 3.01 19.29 0.64
N LEU A 2 2.16 18.90 1.59
CA LEU A 2 1.48 17.59 1.58
C LEU A 2 0.17 17.66 0.78
N ALA A 3 -0.03 16.76 -0.18
CA ALA A 3 -1.24 16.72 -1.02
C ALA A 3 -2.43 16.02 -0.33
N GLN A 4 -2.22 14.83 0.24
CA GLN A 4 -3.28 14.02 0.84
C GLN A 4 -2.75 13.12 1.96
N ARG A 5 -3.63 12.74 2.89
CA ARG A 5 -3.42 11.66 3.87
C ARG A 5 -4.49 10.58 3.72
N ILE A 6 -4.10 9.32 3.75
CA ILE A 6 -5.01 8.17 3.71
C ILE A 6 -4.94 7.48 5.07
N LYS A 7 -6.11 7.25 5.70
CA LYS A 7 -6.18 6.50 6.95
C LYS A 7 -6.13 5.01 6.65
N VAL A 8 -5.24 4.29 7.33
CA VAL A 8 -5.16 2.82 7.28
C VAL A 8 -5.65 2.29 8.63
N PRO A 9 -6.48 1.22 8.68
CA PRO A 9 -6.98 0.67 9.95
C PRO A 9 -5.88 0.14 10.88
N ALA A 10 -4.75 -0.27 10.31
CA ALA A 10 -3.57 -0.75 11.02
C ALA A 10 -2.72 0.40 11.59
N LYS A 11 -2.01 0.12 12.69
CA LYS A 11 -1.19 1.11 13.41
C LYS A 11 0.17 1.34 12.76
N THR A 12 0.77 0.29 12.20
CA THR A 12 2.13 0.34 11.61
C THR A 12 2.10 -0.06 10.14
N VAL A 13 2.11 0.93 9.26
CA VAL A 13 2.35 0.73 7.83
C VAL A 13 3.86 0.62 7.60
N THR A 14 4.30 -0.44 6.92
CA THR A 14 5.74 -0.69 6.70
C THR A 14 6.19 -0.33 5.29
N SER A 15 5.33 -0.51 4.29
CA SER A 15 5.63 -0.17 2.90
C SER A 15 4.35 -0.04 2.07
N VAL A 16 4.50 0.47 0.85
CA VAL A 16 3.44 0.58 -0.15
C VAL A 16 3.95 0.21 -1.54
N ALA A 17 3.06 -0.26 -2.40
CA ALA A 17 3.34 -0.50 -3.82
C ALA A 17 2.11 -0.25 -4.68
N PHE A 18 2.32 0.28 -5.89
CA PHE A 18 1.27 0.37 -6.90
C PHE A 18 1.15 -0.94 -7.68
N GLY A 19 -0.06 -1.24 -8.14
CA GLY A 19 -0.36 -2.38 -8.99
C GLY A 19 -1.75 -2.28 -9.61
N GLY A 20 -2.32 -3.43 -9.96
CA GLY A 20 -3.57 -3.49 -10.72
C GLY A 20 -3.35 -3.23 -12.22
N PRO A 21 -4.36 -3.50 -13.07
CA PRO A 21 -4.22 -3.44 -14.53
C PRO A 21 -3.88 -2.05 -15.08
N ASP A 22 -4.27 -0.99 -14.37
CA ASP A 22 -4.07 0.41 -14.73
C ASP A 22 -3.07 1.13 -13.81
N MET A 23 -2.35 0.39 -12.97
CA MET A 23 -1.40 0.91 -11.98
C MET A 23 -2.01 1.88 -10.94
N CYS A 24 -3.34 1.89 -10.79
CA CYS A 24 -4.03 2.76 -9.84
C CYS A 24 -4.42 2.06 -8.52
N ASP A 25 -4.07 0.78 -8.33
CA ASP A 25 -4.26 0.12 -7.03
C ASP A 25 -3.05 0.42 -6.13
N LEU A 26 -3.26 1.09 -5.00
CA LEU A 26 -2.25 1.31 -3.98
C LEU A 26 -2.40 0.27 -2.86
N TYR A 27 -1.42 -0.62 -2.74
CA TYR A 27 -1.34 -1.63 -1.68
C TYR A 27 -0.50 -1.10 -0.52
N ALA A 28 -0.99 -1.27 0.70
CA ALA A 28 -0.28 -0.94 1.93
C ALA A 28 -0.07 -2.19 2.77
N VAL A 29 1.19 -2.54 3.04
CA VAL A 29 1.56 -3.66 3.90
C VAL A 29 1.77 -3.16 5.33
N THR A 30 1.33 -3.97 6.29
CA THR A 30 1.26 -3.56 7.70
C THR A 30 1.84 -4.63 8.62
N ALA A 31 2.31 -4.21 9.78
CA ALA A 31 2.88 -5.09 10.80
C ALA A 31 2.43 -4.67 12.20
N ASN A 32 2.71 -5.51 13.21
CA ASN A 32 2.49 -5.20 14.63
C ASN A 32 1.09 -4.66 14.95
N ASN A 33 0.06 -5.30 14.38
CA ASN A 33 -1.33 -4.96 14.69
C ASN A 33 -1.78 -5.62 15.99
N ASP A 34 -2.31 -4.81 16.89
CA ASP A 34 -2.85 -5.25 18.19
C ASP A 34 -4.15 -6.05 18.00
N GLN A 35 -4.97 -5.66 17.01
CA GLN A 35 -6.16 -6.38 16.57
C GLN A 35 -5.79 -7.66 15.82
N ARG A 36 -6.28 -8.81 16.31
CA ARG A 36 -5.91 -10.14 15.81
C ARG A 36 -6.27 -10.31 14.34
N GLU A 37 -7.43 -9.81 13.96
CA GLU A 37 -7.99 -9.84 12.60
C GLU A 37 -7.18 -9.02 11.59
N LEU A 38 -6.35 -8.08 12.06
CA LEU A 38 -5.53 -7.23 11.19
C LEU A 38 -4.07 -7.70 11.08
N LYS A 39 -3.68 -8.80 11.73
CA LYS A 39 -2.28 -9.25 11.73
C LYS A 39 -1.82 -9.70 10.35
N GLY A 40 -0.80 -9.01 9.82
CA GLY A 40 -0.24 -9.27 8.49
C GLY A 40 -1.14 -8.87 7.33
N THR A 41 -2.19 -8.09 7.60
CA THR A 41 -3.14 -7.66 6.57
C THR A 41 -2.51 -6.68 5.60
N VAL A 42 -2.77 -6.90 4.31
CA VAL A 42 -2.49 -5.96 3.22
C VAL A 42 -3.79 -5.24 2.88
N PHE A 43 -3.76 -3.91 2.92
CA PHE A 43 -4.90 -3.08 2.50
C PHE A 43 -4.72 -2.63 1.07
N ARG A 44 -5.83 -2.40 0.38
CA ARG A 44 -5.86 -1.85 -0.97
C ARG A 44 -6.81 -0.67 -1.02
N THR A 45 -6.38 0.41 -1.66
CA THR A 45 -7.25 1.51 -2.09
C THR A 45 -6.96 1.87 -3.54
N ARG A 46 -7.83 2.67 -4.15
CA ARG A 46 -7.61 3.26 -5.47
C ARG A 46 -6.90 4.61 -5.33
N SER A 47 -5.98 4.87 -6.24
CA SER A 47 -5.32 6.16 -6.46
C SER A 47 -5.89 6.81 -7.71
N GLU A 48 -6.01 8.13 -7.70
CA GLU A 48 -6.35 8.91 -8.91
C GLU A 48 -5.13 9.08 -9.83
N ILE A 49 -3.93 8.79 -9.31
CA ILE A 49 -2.66 8.92 -10.03
C ILE A 49 -2.08 7.51 -10.21
N PRO A 50 -1.79 7.07 -11.45
CA PRO A 50 -1.17 5.78 -11.70
C PRO A 50 0.28 5.76 -11.22
N GLY A 51 0.69 4.65 -10.61
CA GLY A 51 2.08 4.39 -10.27
C GLY A 51 2.92 3.88 -11.44
N LEU A 52 4.20 3.61 -11.18
CA LEU A 52 5.12 3.03 -12.15
C LEU A 52 5.37 1.54 -11.86
N PRO A 53 5.46 0.68 -12.88
CA PRO A 53 5.84 -0.72 -12.71
C PRO A 53 7.22 -0.84 -12.05
N VAL A 54 7.35 -1.77 -11.10
CA VAL A 54 8.65 -2.06 -10.48
C VAL A 54 9.50 -2.87 -11.48
N PRO A 55 10.66 -2.38 -11.92
CA PRO A 55 11.52 -3.09 -12.84
C PRO A 55 12.08 -4.35 -12.18
N LYS A 56 12.19 -5.44 -12.95
CA LYS A 56 12.88 -6.65 -12.48
C LYS A 56 14.38 -6.37 -12.37
N ALA A 57 14.99 -6.81 -11.27
CA ALA A 57 16.44 -6.77 -11.11
C ALA A 57 17.10 -7.61 -12.22
N ARG A 58 18.24 -7.13 -12.74
CA ARG A 58 19.10 -7.86 -13.67
C ARG A 58 20.41 -8.14 -12.93
N PHE A 59 20.77 -9.41 -12.83
CA PHE A 59 22.01 -9.90 -12.23
C PHE A 59 22.89 -10.47 -13.33
#